data_AF-A0A936KU38-F1
#
_entry.id   AF-A0A936KU38-F1
#
_cell.length_a   1.000
_cell.length_b   1.000
_cell.length_c   1.000
_cell.angle_alpha   90.00
_cell.angle_beta   90.00
_cell.angle_gamma   90.00
#
_symmetry.space_group_name_H-M   'P 1'
#
loop_
_entity.id
_entity.type
_entity.pdbx_description
1 polymer ?
#
loop_
_entity_poly.entity_id
_entity_poly.type
_entity_poly.pdbx_seq_one_letter_code
_entity_poly.pdbx_strand_id
1 'polypeptide(L)'
;MLSRKSTLLLSIIVILIAQLACNLPGNTATPDTFATLNGLYTASALTLEAATKQTGFTSTPGLPLPTATNSSSLIATNTASSGGPVPPSRCDAAQFLADVTYADGSIVPRNNTFVKIWRIKNTGTCSWTTSYALVFTGGDSLNGPSAVGMPGTVNPGQYIEIPVTFTAPNKDGNYRGYWKLRNAAGTLFGIGNLADTAFWVDIRVTGPSFIAYEFANNFCSAEWSNGSNTLACPGTDGDPKGFIVKLNAPKMENGSTEDEPGLLTYPQDKRDGFISGQFPAITVQSGDRFRTIINCQYDAKSCNVTFRLDYKINGSVKTLASWQEVYEGSYYPVDLDLSGLAGQSVNFILTVSANGGNSNDYAIWLNPHIIRQGNPPPPSTSTQTPTATITPTVTITPTSTATSTVTPTPTQTSTPTSTPTP
;
A
#
# COMPACT_ATOMS: atom_id res chain seq x y z
N MET A 1 21.27 9.34 71.76
CA MET A 1 20.63 10.49 71.08
C MET A 1 20.98 10.42 69.59
N LEU A 2 20.17 9.75 68.77
CA LEU A 2 20.34 9.85 67.32
C LEU A 2 19.98 11.29 66.92
N SER A 3 20.94 11.99 66.32
CA SER A 3 20.81 13.36 65.87
C SER A 3 19.57 13.51 64.98
N ARG A 4 18.83 14.60 65.17
CA ARG A 4 17.61 14.98 64.42
C ARG A 4 17.79 14.95 62.89
N LYS A 5 19.04 15.03 62.41
CA LYS A 5 19.42 14.88 60.99
C LYS A 5 19.42 13.41 60.52
N SER A 6 19.78 12.46 61.39
CA SER A 6 19.84 11.03 61.06
C SER A 6 18.44 10.41 60.95
N THR A 7 17.49 10.83 61.79
CA THR A 7 16.08 10.44 61.66
C THR A 7 15.44 11.03 60.41
N LEU A 8 15.79 12.26 60.01
CA LEU A 8 15.28 12.86 58.76
C LEU A 8 15.79 12.13 57.51
N LEU A 9 17.07 11.75 57.50
CA LEU A 9 17.66 10.97 56.40
C LEU A 9 17.07 9.56 56.30
N LEU A 10 16.83 8.89 57.44
CA LEU A 10 16.20 7.56 57.44
C LEU A 10 14.76 7.63 56.89
N SER A 11 14.00 8.67 57.28
CA SER A 11 12.64 8.88 56.77
C SER A 11 12.61 9.15 55.26
N ILE A 12 13.57 9.94 54.74
CA ILE A 12 13.67 10.22 53.30
C ILE A 12 14.04 8.95 52.52
N ILE A 13 14.93 8.11 53.04
CA ILE A 13 15.32 6.85 52.41
C ILE A 13 14.14 5.85 52.39
N VAL A 14 13.37 5.75 53.48
CA VAL A 14 12.19 4.88 53.54
C VAL A 14 11.09 5.36 52.58
N ILE A 15 10.90 6.68 52.43
CA ILE A 15 9.96 7.26 51.46
C ILE A 15 10.44 7.04 50.01
N LEU A 16 11.74 7.12 49.73
CA LEU A 16 12.30 6.84 48.41
C LEU A 16 12.12 5.36 48.02
N ILE A 17 12.32 4.43 48.95
CA ILE A 17 12.13 2.98 48.72
C ILE A 17 10.65 2.66 48.51
N ALA A 18 9.74 3.33 49.23
CA ALA A 18 8.29 3.16 49.04
C ALA A 18 7.79 3.70 47.68
N GLN A 19 8.46 4.72 47.11
CA GLN A 19 8.13 5.25 45.78
C GLN A 19 8.64 4.38 44.63
N LEU A 20 9.68 3.55 44.83
CA LEU A 20 10.12 2.57 43.84
C LEU A 20 9.29 1.27 43.86
N ALA A 21 8.57 0.97 44.94
CA ALA A 21 7.75 -0.24 45.05
C ALA A 21 6.39 -0.17 44.32
N CYS A 22 5.96 1.03 43.87
CA CYS A 22 4.68 1.22 43.16
C CYS A 22 4.79 1.17 41.62
N ASN A 23 5.97 0.88 41.07
CA ASN A 23 6.20 0.70 39.63
C ASN A 23 6.60 -0.74 39.27
N LEU A 24 6.14 -1.74 40.04
CA LEU A 24 6.12 -3.10 39.51
C LEU A 24 5.17 -3.11 38.31
N PRO A 25 5.61 -3.60 37.12
CA PRO A 25 4.68 -3.96 36.07
C PRO A 25 3.72 -4.98 36.69
N GLY A 26 2.48 -4.56 36.94
CA GLY A 26 1.43 -5.50 37.30
C GLY A 26 1.39 -6.55 36.21
N ASN A 27 1.41 -7.83 36.60
CA ASN A 27 1.29 -8.97 35.69
C ASN A 27 0.27 -8.65 34.61
N THR A 28 0.74 -8.24 33.43
CA THR A 28 -0.04 -8.37 32.22
C THR A 28 -0.19 -9.86 32.06
N ALA A 29 -1.36 -10.37 32.45
CA ALA A 29 -1.77 -11.69 32.06
C ALA A 29 -1.49 -11.78 30.55
N THR A 30 -0.61 -12.70 30.17
CA THR A 30 -0.48 -13.15 28.79
C THR A 30 -1.90 -13.29 28.26
N PRO A 31 -2.27 -12.68 27.12
CA PRO A 31 -3.62 -12.83 26.58
C PRO A 31 -3.93 -14.32 26.54
N ASP A 32 -5.00 -14.73 27.22
CA ASP A 32 -5.43 -16.12 27.22
C ASP A 32 -5.67 -16.47 25.75
N THR A 33 -4.76 -17.27 25.20
CA THR A 33 -4.77 -17.67 23.80
C THR A 33 -6.05 -18.43 23.48
N PHE A 34 -6.68 -19.05 24.49
CA PHE A 34 -7.96 -19.73 24.39
C PHE A 34 -9.15 -18.76 24.29
N ALA A 35 -9.15 -17.69 25.09
CA ALA A 35 -10.16 -16.62 25.00
C ALA A 35 -10.05 -15.85 23.66
N THR A 36 -8.82 -15.64 23.19
CA THR A 36 -8.52 -15.00 21.90
C THR A 36 -8.98 -15.88 20.74
N LEU A 37 -8.81 -17.20 20.86
CA LEU A 37 -9.24 -18.18 19.84
C LEU A 37 -10.76 -18.31 19.75
N ASN A 38 -11.48 -18.38 20.89
CA ASN A 38 -12.96 -18.35 20.89
C ASN A 38 -13.50 -17.03 20.33
N GLY A 39 -12.85 -15.90 20.63
CA GLY A 39 -13.18 -14.60 20.04
C GLY A 39 -13.00 -14.59 18.51
N LEU A 40 -11.96 -15.25 17.99
CA LEU A 40 -11.67 -15.33 16.55
C LEU A 40 -12.63 -16.25 15.78
N TYR A 41 -13.04 -17.38 16.38
CA TYR A 41 -14.11 -18.22 15.83
C TYR A 41 -15.45 -17.48 15.79
N THR A 42 -15.74 -16.67 16.80
CA THR A 42 -16.95 -15.83 16.83
C THR A 42 -16.89 -14.72 15.78
N ALA A 43 -15.74 -14.06 15.61
CA ALA A 43 -15.55 -13.00 14.61
C ALA A 43 -15.64 -13.51 13.16
N SER A 44 -15.12 -14.71 12.88
CA SER A 44 -15.23 -15.36 11.55
C SER A 44 -16.64 -15.87 11.27
N ALA A 45 -17.37 -16.36 12.28
CA ALA A 45 -18.79 -16.70 12.16
C ALA A 45 -19.66 -15.46 11.89
N LEU A 46 -19.42 -14.35 12.58
CA LEU A 46 -20.14 -13.08 12.37
C LEU A 46 -19.90 -12.46 10.98
N THR A 47 -18.72 -12.67 10.39
CA THR A 47 -18.45 -12.22 9.01
C THR A 47 -19.17 -13.08 7.95
N LEU A 48 -19.37 -14.38 8.21
CA LEU A 48 -20.21 -15.24 7.36
C LEU A 48 -21.72 -14.87 7.47
N GLU A 49 -22.19 -14.52 8.67
CA GLU A 49 -23.57 -14.03 8.85
C GLU A 49 -23.79 -12.65 8.18
N ALA A 50 -22.78 -11.77 8.18
CA ALA A 50 -22.84 -10.51 7.46
C ALA A 50 -22.88 -10.71 5.93
N ALA A 51 -22.17 -11.71 5.41
CA ALA A 51 -22.17 -12.05 3.98
C ALA A 51 -23.51 -12.63 3.48
N THR A 52 -24.32 -13.22 4.36
CA THR A 52 -25.66 -13.74 4.01
C THR A 52 -26.79 -12.71 4.18
N LYS A 53 -26.51 -11.53 4.77
CA LYS A 53 -27.47 -10.42 4.91
C LYS A 53 -27.43 -9.37 3.80
N GLN A 54 -26.51 -9.48 2.83
CA GLN A 54 -26.58 -8.67 1.62
C GLN A 54 -27.51 -9.33 0.59
N THR A 55 -28.72 -8.80 0.51
CA THR A 55 -29.69 -9.07 -0.54
C THR A 55 -29.15 -8.65 -1.91
N GLY A 56 -29.10 -9.60 -2.85
CA GLY A 56 -29.03 -9.27 -4.28
C GLY A 56 -27.92 -9.95 -5.07
N PHE A 57 -27.85 -11.29 -5.07
CA PHE A 57 -27.21 -12.02 -6.16
C PHE A 57 -28.18 -13.07 -6.68
N THR A 58 -28.54 -12.93 -7.96
CA THR A 58 -29.30 -13.91 -8.75
C THR A 58 -28.53 -15.21 -8.82
N SER A 59 -29.10 -16.29 -8.28
CA SER A 59 -28.52 -17.62 -8.27
C SER A 59 -28.52 -18.26 -9.66
N THR A 60 -27.34 -18.60 -10.16
CA THR A 60 -27.18 -19.67 -11.16
C THR A 60 -27.43 -21.01 -10.46
N PRO A 61 -28.37 -21.87 -10.91
CA PRO A 61 -28.63 -23.15 -10.26
C PRO A 61 -27.49 -24.14 -10.53
N GLY A 62 -26.85 -24.69 -9.48
CA GLY A 62 -25.99 -25.87 -9.68
C GLY A 62 -24.84 -26.17 -8.70
N LEU A 63 -24.52 -25.33 -7.71
CA LEU A 63 -23.51 -25.68 -6.70
C LEU A 63 -24.13 -25.87 -5.30
N PRO A 64 -23.73 -26.92 -4.56
CA PRO A 64 -24.19 -27.12 -3.19
C PRO A 64 -23.67 -26.00 -2.28
N LEU A 65 -24.57 -25.51 -1.42
CA LEU A 65 -24.30 -24.52 -0.38
C LEU A 65 -23.26 -25.06 0.61
N PRO A 66 -22.26 -24.27 1.06
CA PRO A 66 -21.32 -24.72 2.09
C PRO A 66 -22.08 -24.97 3.40
N THR A 67 -22.11 -26.23 3.82
CA THR A 67 -22.64 -26.64 5.12
C THR A 67 -21.75 -26.06 6.22
N ALA A 68 -22.32 -25.20 7.07
CA ALA A 68 -21.67 -24.74 8.30
C ALA A 68 -21.49 -25.93 9.26
N THR A 69 -20.28 -26.45 9.39
CA THR A 69 -19.92 -27.40 10.44
C THR A 69 -19.67 -26.65 11.74
N ASN A 70 -20.55 -26.86 12.72
CA ASN A 70 -20.42 -26.33 14.07
C ASN A 70 -19.17 -26.87 14.79
N SER A 71 -18.41 -25.93 15.36
CA SER A 71 -17.53 -26.00 16.54
C SER A 71 -17.11 -27.39 17.04
N SER A 72 -15.86 -27.79 16.77
CA SER A 72 -15.17 -28.86 17.49
C SER A 72 -14.30 -28.27 18.59
N SER A 73 -14.50 -28.72 19.83
CA SER A 73 -13.61 -28.45 20.96
C SER A 73 -12.16 -28.88 20.65
N LEU A 74 -11.18 -28.11 21.13
CA LEU A 74 -9.73 -28.39 21.08
C LEU A 74 -9.34 -29.60 21.95
N ILE A 75 -9.92 -30.76 21.68
CA ILE A 75 -9.57 -32.01 22.35
C ILE A 75 -8.78 -32.86 21.35
N ALA A 76 -7.60 -33.31 21.78
CA ALA A 76 -6.78 -34.26 21.05
C ALA A 76 -7.64 -35.48 20.64
N THR A 77 -7.88 -35.63 19.33
CA THR A 77 -8.75 -36.69 18.81
C THR A 77 -7.92 -37.94 18.53
N ASN A 78 -8.34 -39.08 19.10
CA ASN A 78 -7.69 -40.37 18.93
C ASN A 78 -8.15 -41.05 17.63
N THR A 79 -7.25 -41.18 16.67
CA THR A 79 -7.31 -42.25 15.66
C THR A 79 -5.95 -42.92 15.58
N ALA A 80 -5.85 -44.10 16.19
CA ALA A 80 -4.68 -44.97 16.07
C ALA A 80 -4.71 -45.65 14.69
N SER A 81 -3.67 -45.41 13.88
CA SER A 81 -3.44 -46.14 12.63
C SER A 81 -2.27 -47.10 12.87
N SER A 82 -2.52 -48.40 12.71
CA SER A 82 -1.52 -49.47 12.87
C SER A 82 -0.75 -49.75 11.57
N GLY A 83 0.56 -49.93 11.68
CA GLY A 83 1.32 -50.81 10.79
C GLY A 83 2.21 -50.15 9.73
N GLY A 84 3.43 -49.76 10.12
CA GLY A 84 4.54 -49.44 9.23
C GLY A 84 5.89 -49.63 9.96
N PRO A 85 7.02 -49.81 9.26
CA PRO A 85 8.32 -50.12 9.86
C PRO A 85 8.71 -49.06 10.89
N VAL A 86 9.03 -49.49 12.12
CA VAL A 86 9.30 -48.61 13.27
C VAL A 86 10.63 -47.86 13.03
N PRO A 87 10.61 -46.54 12.79
CA PRO A 87 11.83 -45.73 12.79
C PRO A 87 12.43 -45.72 14.20
N PRO A 88 13.73 -45.39 14.38
CA PRO A 88 14.29 -45.21 15.72
C PRO A 88 13.38 -44.29 16.54
N SER A 89 12.91 -44.79 17.70
CA SER A 89 11.91 -44.11 18.51
C SER A 89 12.54 -42.92 19.24
N ARG A 90 12.56 -41.77 18.56
CA ARG A 90 13.00 -40.50 19.14
C ARG A 90 11.99 -40.06 20.22
N CYS A 91 12.50 -39.53 21.32
CA CYS A 91 11.68 -38.89 22.35
C CYS A 91 10.81 -37.79 21.74
N ASP A 92 11.46 -36.82 21.10
CA ASP A 92 10.81 -35.71 20.40
C ASP A 92 10.84 -35.94 18.89
N ALA A 93 9.68 -36.13 18.27
CA ALA A 93 9.52 -36.21 16.82
C ALA A 93 8.11 -35.77 16.41
N ALA A 94 8.02 -34.98 15.34
CA ALA A 94 6.75 -34.45 14.85
C ALA A 94 6.48 -34.87 13.40
N GLN A 95 5.20 -34.95 13.05
CA GLN A 95 4.74 -35.04 11.68
C GLN A 95 3.81 -33.87 11.38
N PHE A 96 4.09 -33.14 10.31
CA PHE A 96 3.17 -32.16 9.75
C PHE A 96 1.98 -32.89 9.12
N LEU A 97 0.76 -32.54 9.53
CA LEU A 97 -0.46 -33.12 8.96
C LEU A 97 -1.13 -32.18 7.96
N ALA A 98 -1.28 -30.91 8.31
CA ALA A 98 -1.98 -29.95 7.45
C ALA A 98 -1.70 -28.49 7.83
N ASP A 99 -1.82 -27.64 6.83
CA ASP A 99 -2.24 -26.25 7.00
C ASP A 99 -3.75 -26.25 7.22
N VAL A 100 -4.19 -25.96 8.45
CA VAL A 100 -5.61 -25.86 8.76
C VAL A 100 -6.18 -24.53 8.24
N THR A 101 -5.38 -23.46 8.33
CA THR A 101 -5.68 -22.18 7.69
C THR A 101 -4.50 -21.73 6.84
N TYR A 102 -4.78 -20.88 5.84
CA TYR A 102 -3.78 -20.27 4.94
C TYR A 102 -2.81 -21.29 4.35
N ALA A 103 -3.28 -22.20 3.48
CA ALA A 103 -2.40 -23.10 2.74
C ALA A 103 -1.27 -22.34 2.01
N ASP A 104 -0.17 -23.02 1.71
CA ASP A 104 0.98 -22.40 1.04
C ASP A 104 0.59 -21.56 -0.19
N GLY A 105 1.14 -20.34 -0.27
CA GLY A 105 0.86 -19.39 -1.34
C GLY A 105 -0.45 -18.62 -1.18
N SER A 106 -1.14 -18.74 -0.04
CA SER A 106 -2.36 -17.98 0.26
C SER A 106 -2.13 -16.47 0.09
N ILE A 107 -3.10 -15.80 -0.54
CA ILE A 107 -3.05 -14.36 -0.75
C ILE A 107 -3.51 -13.65 0.52
N VAL A 108 -2.70 -12.74 1.04
CA VAL A 108 -3.02 -11.92 2.21
C VAL A 108 -2.86 -10.44 1.85
N PRO A 109 -3.85 -9.57 2.14
CA PRO A 109 -3.70 -8.15 1.91
C PRO A 109 -2.53 -7.54 2.69
N ARG A 110 -1.86 -6.53 2.12
CA ARG A 110 -0.83 -5.74 2.83
C ARG A 110 -1.33 -5.27 4.20
N ASN A 111 -0.47 -5.34 5.21
CA ASN A 111 -0.75 -4.96 6.61
C ASN A 111 -1.88 -5.74 7.30
N ASN A 112 -2.43 -6.78 6.66
CA ASN A 112 -3.52 -7.52 7.25
C ASN A 112 -3.01 -8.51 8.30
N THR A 113 -3.65 -8.54 9.46
CA THR A 113 -3.43 -9.57 10.47
C THR A 113 -4.17 -10.84 10.08
N PHE A 114 -3.53 -11.98 10.24
CA PHE A 114 -4.10 -13.29 9.95
C PHE A 114 -3.63 -14.35 10.95
N VAL A 115 -4.43 -15.40 11.13
CA VAL A 115 -4.11 -16.51 12.04
C VAL A 115 -3.84 -17.77 11.24
N LYS A 116 -2.58 -18.20 11.25
CA LYS A 116 -2.11 -19.46 10.68
C LYS A 116 -2.28 -20.56 11.70
N ILE A 117 -2.93 -21.65 11.32
CA ILE A 117 -3.12 -22.83 12.17
C ILE A 117 -2.44 -24.01 11.49
N TRP A 118 -1.45 -24.59 12.17
CA TRP A 118 -0.84 -25.85 11.74
C TRP A 118 -1.41 -27.01 12.56
N ARG A 119 -1.71 -28.13 11.90
CA ARG A 119 -2.00 -29.40 12.55
C ARG A 119 -0.74 -30.26 12.58
N ILE A 120 -0.26 -30.56 13.78
CA ILE A 120 1.00 -31.28 13.99
C ILE A 120 0.75 -32.49 14.90
N LYS A 121 1.27 -33.65 14.49
CA LYS A 121 1.18 -34.91 15.22
C LYS A 121 2.46 -35.22 15.97
N ASN A 122 2.33 -35.68 17.21
CA ASN A 122 3.42 -36.28 17.98
C ASN A 122 3.66 -37.71 17.50
N THR A 123 4.81 -37.93 16.86
CA THR A 123 5.27 -39.25 16.40
C THR A 123 6.45 -39.76 17.22
N GLY A 124 6.82 -39.05 18.29
CA GLY A 124 7.84 -39.45 19.24
C GLY A 124 7.29 -40.32 20.37
N THR A 125 8.11 -40.58 21.38
CA THR A 125 7.74 -41.34 22.59
C THR A 125 7.48 -40.48 23.81
N CYS A 126 7.86 -39.20 23.78
CA CYS A 126 7.65 -38.26 24.88
C CYS A 126 6.37 -37.46 24.69
N SER A 127 5.60 -37.27 25.76
CA SER A 127 4.46 -36.35 25.75
C SER A 127 4.95 -34.91 25.70
N TRP A 128 4.45 -34.14 24.73
CA TRP A 128 4.66 -32.69 24.71
C TRP A 128 3.74 -32.05 25.73
N THR A 129 4.29 -31.26 26.65
CA THR A 129 3.51 -30.56 27.67
C THR A 129 3.47 -29.06 27.38
N THR A 130 2.83 -28.27 28.22
CA THR A 130 2.81 -26.80 28.11
C THR A 130 4.19 -26.14 28.30
N SER A 131 5.23 -26.87 28.69
CA SER A 131 6.62 -26.38 28.68
C SER A 131 7.29 -26.45 27.30
N TYR A 132 6.63 -27.05 26.30
CA TYR A 132 7.06 -27.05 24.92
C TYR A 132 6.56 -25.78 24.20
N ALA A 133 7.20 -25.42 23.10
CA ALA A 133 6.79 -24.27 22.29
C ALA A 133 7.03 -24.50 20.80
N LEU A 134 6.28 -23.80 19.95
CA LEU A 134 6.68 -23.47 18.59
C LEU A 134 7.65 -22.29 18.63
N VAL A 135 8.70 -22.32 17.83
CA VAL A 135 9.75 -21.31 17.78
C VAL A 135 10.05 -20.96 16.33
N PHE A 136 10.12 -19.66 16.05
CA PHE A 136 10.56 -19.13 14.77
C PHE A 136 12.07 -19.35 14.61
N THR A 137 12.49 -19.90 13.47
CA THR A 137 13.88 -20.32 13.24
C THR A 137 14.55 -19.65 12.04
N GLY A 138 13.80 -18.94 11.19
CA GLY A 138 14.37 -18.19 10.08
C GLY A 138 13.34 -17.80 9.01
N GLY A 139 13.79 -17.07 7.99
CA GLY A 139 12.94 -16.52 6.94
C GLY A 139 12.27 -15.21 7.35
N ASP A 140 11.06 -14.97 6.85
CA ASP A 140 10.25 -13.80 7.16
C ASP A 140 9.46 -14.02 8.45
N SER A 141 9.68 -13.18 9.46
CA SER A 141 8.96 -13.28 10.73
C SER A 141 7.47 -12.92 10.61
N LEU A 142 7.08 -12.20 9.54
CA LEU A 142 5.72 -11.72 9.29
C LEU A 142 5.12 -10.99 10.50
N ASN A 143 5.96 -10.22 11.21
CA ASN A 143 5.63 -9.55 12.47
C ASN A 143 4.96 -10.49 13.50
N GLY A 144 5.21 -11.78 13.41
CA GLY A 144 4.73 -12.80 14.32
C GLY A 144 5.58 -12.91 15.58
N PRO A 145 5.12 -13.68 16.57
CA PRO A 145 5.89 -13.93 17.79
C PRO A 145 7.18 -14.72 17.46
N SER A 146 8.21 -14.62 18.32
CA SER A 146 9.40 -15.46 18.20
C SER A 146 9.18 -16.88 18.74
N ALA A 147 8.20 -17.05 19.63
CA ALA A 147 7.76 -18.36 20.14
C ALA A 147 6.29 -18.33 20.57
N VAL A 148 5.63 -19.49 20.47
CA VAL A 148 4.25 -19.72 20.93
C VAL A 148 4.24 -20.98 21.79
N GLY A 149 3.80 -20.85 23.05
CA GLY A 149 3.72 -21.99 23.97
C GLY A 149 2.73 -23.05 23.48
N MET A 150 2.98 -24.31 23.83
CA MET A 150 2.06 -25.39 23.49
C MET A 150 0.73 -25.21 24.24
N PRO A 151 -0.43 -25.18 23.55
CA PRO A 151 -1.70 -24.85 24.19
C PRO A 151 -2.24 -25.98 25.09
N GLY A 152 -1.67 -27.18 25.01
CA GLY A 152 -2.04 -28.30 25.86
C GLY A 152 -1.07 -29.48 25.73
N THR A 153 -1.32 -30.55 26.49
CA THR A 153 -0.51 -31.76 26.42
C THR A 153 -0.85 -32.59 25.18
N VAL A 154 0.17 -33.08 24.46
CA VAL A 154 0.04 -33.93 23.27
C VAL A 154 0.78 -35.24 23.50
N ASN A 155 0.05 -36.32 23.77
CA ASN A 155 0.66 -37.63 23.98
C ASN A 155 1.15 -38.23 22.63
N PRO A 156 2.10 -39.19 22.68
CA PRO A 156 2.49 -39.97 21.52
C PRO A 156 1.30 -40.47 20.69
N GLY A 157 1.34 -40.26 19.38
CA GLY A 157 0.29 -40.64 18.45
C GLY A 157 -0.86 -39.63 18.32
N GLN A 158 -0.96 -38.63 19.18
CA GLN A 158 -1.97 -37.57 19.10
C GLN A 158 -1.51 -36.39 18.26
N TYR A 159 -2.44 -35.55 17.81
CA TYR A 159 -2.15 -34.29 17.13
C TYR A 159 -2.75 -33.10 17.88
N ILE A 160 -2.25 -31.92 17.55
CA ILE A 160 -2.72 -30.64 18.04
C ILE A 160 -2.80 -29.63 16.89
N GLU A 161 -3.69 -28.66 17.02
CA GLU A 161 -3.78 -27.49 16.15
C GLU A 161 -3.25 -26.27 16.89
N ILE A 162 -2.26 -25.60 16.31
CA ILE A 162 -1.53 -24.53 16.99
C ILE A 162 -1.75 -23.24 16.21
N PRO A 163 -2.57 -22.29 16.74
CA PRO A 163 -2.80 -21.00 16.11
C PRO A 163 -1.63 -20.04 16.38
N VAL A 164 -1.16 -19.37 15.33
CA VAL A 164 -0.17 -18.31 15.42
C VAL A 164 -0.67 -17.09 14.64
N THR A 165 -0.67 -15.95 15.32
CA THR A 165 -1.08 -14.66 14.73
C THR A 165 0.11 -14.01 14.04
N PHE A 166 -0.09 -13.61 12.79
CA PHE A 166 0.88 -12.95 11.93
C PHE A 166 0.30 -11.64 11.38
N THR A 167 1.16 -10.73 10.95
CA THR A 167 0.75 -9.53 10.19
C THR A 167 1.55 -9.44 8.90
N ALA A 168 0.85 -9.52 7.77
CA ALA A 168 1.44 -9.40 6.45
C ALA A 168 2.22 -8.07 6.31
N PRO A 169 3.44 -8.08 5.74
CA PRO A 169 4.20 -6.86 5.46
C PRO A 169 3.43 -5.82 4.63
N ASN A 170 3.91 -4.58 4.65
CA ASN A 170 3.36 -3.47 3.86
C ASN A 170 3.86 -3.48 2.39
N LYS A 171 4.49 -4.55 1.93
CA LYS A 171 5.09 -4.65 0.61
C LYS A 171 4.59 -5.89 -0.09
N ASP A 172 4.26 -5.74 -1.37
CA ASP A 172 3.85 -6.87 -2.20
C ASP A 172 5.03 -7.82 -2.40
N GLY A 173 4.77 -9.12 -2.35
CA GLY A 173 5.82 -10.13 -2.46
C GLY A 173 5.39 -11.49 -1.93
N ASN A 174 6.29 -12.47 -2.09
CA ASN A 174 6.13 -13.77 -1.44
C ASN A 174 6.97 -13.76 -0.16
N TYR A 175 6.39 -14.27 0.92
CA TYR A 175 7.02 -14.27 2.24
C TYR A 175 6.88 -15.64 2.87
N ARG A 176 7.98 -16.13 3.45
CA ARG A 176 8.03 -17.46 4.07
C ARG A 176 8.78 -17.45 5.39
N GLY A 177 8.09 -17.87 6.45
CA GLY A 177 8.65 -18.00 7.80
C GLY A 177 8.76 -19.45 8.25
N TYR A 178 9.91 -19.85 8.79
CA TYR A 178 10.23 -21.23 9.17
C TYR A 178 10.14 -21.45 10.67
N TRP A 179 9.51 -22.55 11.07
CA TRP A 179 9.16 -22.88 12.46
C TRP A 179 9.58 -24.30 12.83
N LYS A 180 9.99 -24.45 14.09
CA LYS A 180 10.31 -25.74 14.73
C LYS A 180 9.63 -25.81 16.10
N LEU A 181 9.55 -27.01 16.67
CA LEU A 181 9.18 -27.20 18.06
C LEU A 181 10.44 -27.09 18.94
N ARG A 182 10.25 -26.69 20.20
CA ARG A 182 11.26 -26.65 21.25
C ARG A 182 10.74 -27.39 22.47
N ASN A 183 11.53 -28.33 22.98
CA ASN A 183 11.19 -29.07 24.20
C ASN A 183 11.53 -28.28 25.48
N ALA A 184 11.20 -28.86 26.64
CA ALA A 184 11.41 -28.26 27.95
C ALA A 184 12.90 -27.94 28.28
N ALA A 185 13.84 -28.67 27.67
CA ALA A 185 15.28 -28.46 27.81
C ALA A 185 15.82 -27.40 26.84
N GLY A 186 14.96 -26.79 26.01
CA GLY A 186 15.36 -25.81 25.01
C GLY A 186 15.87 -26.41 23.69
N THR A 187 15.84 -27.74 23.53
CA THR A 187 16.28 -28.40 22.29
C THR A 187 15.24 -28.24 21.20
N LEU A 188 15.68 -27.83 20.00
CA LEU A 188 14.83 -27.72 18.82
C LEU A 188 14.67 -29.08 18.13
N PHE A 189 13.45 -29.37 17.71
CA PHE A 189 13.12 -30.51 16.87
C PHE A 189 12.02 -30.12 15.88
N GLY A 190 11.88 -30.89 14.81
CA GLY A 190 10.97 -30.59 13.73
C GLY A 190 10.32 -31.83 13.15
N ILE A 191 9.97 -31.72 11.88
CA ILE A 191 9.34 -32.78 11.10
C ILE A 191 10.38 -33.61 10.34
N GLY A 192 9.91 -34.63 9.61
CA GLY A 192 10.74 -35.49 8.77
C GLY A 192 11.44 -36.62 9.54
N ASN A 193 12.13 -37.50 8.80
CA ASN A 193 12.70 -38.74 9.35
C ASN A 193 13.76 -38.51 10.46
N LEU A 194 14.44 -37.35 10.42
CA LEU A 194 15.45 -36.97 11.40
C LEU A 194 14.91 -36.09 12.53
N ALA A 195 13.62 -35.72 12.47
CA ALA A 195 12.98 -34.76 13.38
C ALA A 195 13.73 -33.42 13.48
N ASP A 196 14.27 -32.93 12.35
CA ASP A 196 15.07 -31.70 12.29
C ASP A 196 14.57 -30.69 11.26
N THR A 197 13.58 -31.03 10.46
CA THR A 197 13.13 -30.19 9.34
C THR A 197 12.10 -29.18 9.84
N ALA A 198 12.24 -27.92 9.43
CA ALA A 198 11.25 -26.90 9.75
C ALA A 198 9.98 -27.06 8.90
N PHE A 199 8.84 -26.68 9.45
CA PHE A 199 7.62 -26.39 8.68
C PHE A 199 7.47 -24.87 8.56
N TRP A 200 6.52 -24.38 7.76
CA TRP A 200 6.49 -22.96 7.43
C TRP A 200 5.09 -22.35 7.35
N VAL A 201 5.07 -21.02 7.39
CA VAL A 201 3.99 -20.19 6.84
C VAL A 201 4.50 -19.63 5.52
N ASP A 202 3.68 -19.70 4.47
CA ASP A 202 4.01 -19.20 3.14
C ASP A 202 2.83 -18.43 2.56
N ILE A 203 3.01 -17.14 2.32
CA ILE A 203 1.96 -16.25 1.83
C ILE A 203 2.44 -15.41 0.66
N ARG A 204 1.49 -15.00 -0.19
CA ARG A 204 1.67 -13.93 -1.14
C ARG A 204 0.97 -12.68 -0.64
N VAL A 205 1.72 -11.62 -0.41
CA VAL A 205 1.17 -10.32 -0.06
C VAL A 205 0.87 -9.53 -1.32
N THR A 206 -0.35 -9.01 -1.42
CA THR A 206 -0.78 -8.11 -2.49
C THR A 206 -1.77 -7.10 -1.95
N GLY A 207 -2.06 -6.03 -2.67
CA GLY A 207 -3.11 -5.09 -2.30
C GLY A 207 -3.43 -4.11 -3.42
N PRO A 208 -4.53 -3.37 -3.31
CA PRO A 208 -4.85 -2.31 -4.25
C PRO A 208 -3.79 -1.21 -4.19
N SER A 209 -3.56 -0.58 -5.34
CA SER A 209 -2.72 0.60 -5.49
C SER A 209 -3.37 1.52 -6.51
N PHE A 210 -3.11 2.81 -6.40
CA PHE A 210 -3.63 3.81 -7.33
C PHE A 210 -2.57 4.87 -7.62
N ILE A 211 -2.74 5.61 -8.73
CA ILE A 211 -1.90 6.75 -9.06
C ILE A 211 -2.27 7.90 -8.12
N ALA A 212 -1.39 8.24 -7.18
CA ALA A 212 -1.58 9.37 -6.27
C ALA A 212 -1.22 10.71 -6.92
N TYR A 213 -0.31 10.70 -7.88
CA TYR A 213 0.03 11.88 -8.66
C TYR A 213 0.56 11.48 -10.03
N GLU A 214 0.09 12.14 -11.08
CA GLU A 214 0.50 11.89 -12.46
C GLU A 214 1.19 13.12 -13.02
N PHE A 215 2.52 13.08 -13.15
CA PHE A 215 3.31 14.24 -13.54
C PHE A 215 3.02 14.65 -14.98
N ALA A 216 2.79 13.68 -15.88
CA ALA A 216 2.55 13.96 -17.29
C ALA A 216 1.25 14.75 -17.53
N ASN A 217 0.18 14.43 -16.80
CA ASN A 217 -1.10 15.13 -16.88
C ASN A 217 -1.08 16.48 -16.14
N ASN A 218 -0.14 16.69 -15.22
CA ASN A 218 -0.03 17.90 -14.41
C ASN A 218 1.23 18.73 -14.74
N PHE A 219 1.85 18.52 -15.91
CA PHE A 219 3.17 19.08 -16.22
C PHE A 219 3.23 20.61 -16.22
N CYS A 220 2.14 21.32 -16.56
CA CYS A 220 2.08 22.78 -16.46
C CYS A 220 1.71 23.32 -15.08
N SER A 221 1.49 22.44 -14.09
CA SER A 221 1.47 22.86 -12.69
C SER A 221 2.89 23.04 -12.13
N ALA A 222 3.92 22.55 -12.81
CA ALA A 222 5.30 22.71 -12.42
C ALA A 222 5.88 24.06 -12.87
N GLU A 223 6.79 24.60 -12.05
CA GLU A 223 7.61 25.75 -12.39
C GLU A 223 8.85 25.26 -13.16
N TRP A 224 8.87 25.49 -14.48
CA TRP A 224 9.95 25.05 -15.37
C TRP A 224 11.06 26.10 -15.49
N SER A 225 12.32 25.66 -15.44
CA SER A 225 13.48 26.53 -15.51
C SER A 225 14.71 25.82 -16.11
N ASN A 226 15.64 26.61 -16.66
CA ASN A 226 17.01 26.19 -16.98
C ASN A 226 18.06 26.81 -16.04
N GLY A 227 17.62 27.30 -14.87
CA GLY A 227 18.43 28.00 -13.88
C GLY A 227 18.62 29.50 -14.14
N SER A 228 18.54 29.96 -15.39
CA SER A 228 18.63 31.38 -15.73
C SER A 228 17.31 32.00 -16.19
N ASN A 229 16.39 31.18 -16.71
CA ASN A 229 15.11 31.61 -17.23
C ASN A 229 14.00 30.74 -16.65
N THR A 230 12.83 31.33 -16.46
CA THR A 230 11.56 30.58 -16.39
C THR A 230 11.17 30.18 -17.82
N LEU A 231 10.74 28.94 -18.00
CA LEU A 231 10.35 28.37 -19.29
C LEU A 231 8.82 28.29 -19.41
N ALA A 232 8.31 28.41 -20.63
CA ALA A 232 6.88 28.28 -20.91
C ALA A 232 6.41 26.83 -20.80
N CYS A 233 5.14 26.64 -20.45
CA CYS A 233 4.47 25.35 -20.48
C CYS A 233 3.06 25.48 -21.08
N PRO A 234 2.73 24.70 -22.14
CA PRO A 234 3.66 23.90 -22.94
C PRO A 234 4.75 24.79 -23.55
N GLY A 235 5.95 24.22 -23.71
CA GLY A 235 7.05 24.88 -24.40
C GLY A 235 6.88 24.86 -25.92
N THR A 236 7.78 25.54 -26.62
CA THR A 236 7.88 25.47 -28.08
C THR A 236 9.00 24.52 -28.46
N ASP A 237 8.68 23.53 -29.30
CA ASP A 237 9.66 22.57 -29.81
C ASP A 237 10.81 23.31 -30.53
N GLY A 238 12.04 22.91 -30.22
CA GLY A 238 13.27 23.55 -30.70
C GLY A 238 13.69 24.86 -30.01
N ASP A 239 13.03 25.31 -28.94
CA ASP A 239 13.50 26.49 -28.18
C ASP A 239 14.89 26.24 -27.57
N PRO A 240 15.94 27.00 -27.93
CA PRO A 240 17.29 26.78 -27.42
C PRO A 240 17.43 27.05 -25.92
N LYS A 241 16.45 27.69 -25.27
CA LYS A 241 16.41 27.80 -23.80
C LYS A 241 16.03 26.48 -23.13
N GLY A 242 15.56 25.50 -23.88
CA GLY A 242 14.97 24.25 -23.40
C GLY A 242 13.45 24.35 -23.36
N PHE A 243 12.79 23.21 -23.49
CA PHE A 243 11.33 23.15 -23.54
C PHE A 243 10.79 21.85 -22.95
N ILE A 244 9.49 21.88 -22.66
CA ILE A 244 8.70 20.73 -22.21
C ILE A 244 7.41 20.65 -23.01
N VAL A 245 7.09 19.47 -23.54
CA VAL A 245 5.79 19.19 -24.14
C VAL A 245 5.27 17.84 -23.68
N LYS A 246 3.94 17.72 -23.57
CA LYS A 246 3.28 16.45 -23.30
C LYS A 246 3.10 15.68 -24.61
N LEU A 247 3.49 14.43 -24.61
CA LEU A 247 3.23 13.47 -25.68
C LEU A 247 2.10 12.53 -25.24
N ASN A 248 1.05 12.39 -26.05
CA ASN A 248 -0.04 11.44 -25.75
C ASN A 248 0.25 10.02 -26.27
N ALA A 249 1.14 9.89 -27.24
CA ALA A 249 1.59 8.61 -27.79
C ALA A 249 3.11 8.70 -28.04
N PRO A 250 3.93 8.63 -26.97
CA PRO A 250 5.38 8.78 -27.09
C PRO A 250 5.96 7.64 -27.92
N LYS A 251 6.84 7.98 -28.86
CA LYS A 251 7.61 6.98 -29.60
C LYS A 251 8.97 6.81 -28.93
N MET A 252 9.19 5.65 -28.34
CA MET A 252 10.43 5.31 -27.67
C MET A 252 11.54 5.02 -28.67
N GLU A 253 12.75 5.04 -28.16
CA GLU A 253 13.97 4.86 -28.91
C GLU A 253 14.03 3.57 -29.76
N ASN A 254 13.56 2.44 -29.20
CA ASN A 254 13.48 1.16 -29.91
C ASN A 254 12.45 1.17 -31.07
N GLY A 255 11.72 2.27 -31.25
CA GLY A 255 10.68 2.46 -32.25
C GLY A 255 9.27 2.06 -31.81
N SER A 256 9.09 1.52 -30.60
CA SER A 256 7.75 1.26 -30.06
C SER A 256 7.03 2.57 -29.78
N THR A 257 5.70 2.52 -29.86
CA THR A 257 4.83 3.65 -29.51
C THR A 257 3.97 3.21 -28.35
N GLU A 258 3.97 4.01 -27.29
CA GLU A 258 3.26 3.74 -26.05
C GLU A 258 1.94 4.51 -26.03
N ASP A 259 0.96 4.04 -25.25
CA ASP A 259 -0.36 4.68 -25.12
C ASP A 259 -0.52 5.49 -23.83
N GLU A 260 0.45 5.40 -22.90
CA GLU A 260 0.52 6.29 -21.74
C GLU A 260 1.20 7.63 -22.05
N PRO A 261 0.78 8.71 -21.37
CA PRO A 261 1.34 10.03 -21.63
C PRO A 261 2.81 10.12 -21.17
N GLY A 262 3.63 10.77 -21.99
CA GLY A 262 5.03 11.07 -21.70
C GLY A 262 5.30 12.57 -21.65
N LEU A 263 6.39 12.95 -21.00
CA LEU A 263 6.94 14.29 -20.99
C LEU A 263 8.21 14.33 -21.81
N LEU A 264 8.13 14.96 -22.98
CA LEU A 264 9.29 15.27 -23.78
C LEU A 264 9.94 16.54 -23.25
N THR A 265 11.13 16.37 -22.70
CA THR A 265 11.99 17.44 -22.22
C THR A 265 13.17 17.62 -23.16
N TYR A 266 13.55 18.87 -23.38
CA TYR A 266 14.78 19.24 -24.07
C TYR A 266 15.57 20.17 -23.15
N PRO A 267 16.77 19.77 -22.68
CA PRO A 267 17.61 20.63 -21.85
C PRO A 267 18.08 21.85 -22.64
N GLN A 268 18.47 22.93 -21.96
CA GLN A 268 18.99 24.12 -22.64
C GLN A 268 20.08 23.75 -23.66
N ASP A 269 19.99 24.29 -24.88
CA ASP A 269 20.88 23.98 -26.01
C ASP A 269 22.26 24.62 -25.83
N LYS A 270 23.02 24.10 -24.87
CA LYS A 270 24.39 24.50 -24.57
C LYS A 270 25.11 23.34 -23.91
N ARG A 271 26.43 23.48 -23.79
CA ARG A 271 27.25 22.53 -23.04
C ARG A 271 26.77 22.39 -21.60
N ASP A 272 26.47 21.16 -21.20
CA ASP A 272 25.97 20.78 -19.87
C ASP A 272 24.70 21.57 -19.47
N GLY A 273 23.89 21.94 -20.46
CA GLY A 273 22.60 22.57 -20.27
C GLY A 273 21.62 21.64 -19.56
N PHE A 274 20.64 22.22 -18.86
CA PHE A 274 19.62 21.44 -18.19
C PHE A 274 18.25 22.09 -18.29
N ILE A 275 17.23 21.30 -18.03
CA ILE A 275 15.86 21.74 -17.77
C ILE A 275 15.40 21.06 -16.48
N SER A 276 14.69 21.79 -15.62
CA SER A 276 14.05 21.24 -14.43
C SER A 276 12.63 21.78 -14.25
N GLY A 277 11.73 20.95 -13.74
CA GLY A 277 10.35 21.30 -13.43
C GLY A 277 10.02 21.00 -11.98
N GLN A 278 9.81 22.05 -11.16
CA GLN A 278 9.42 21.91 -9.76
C GLN A 278 7.90 21.83 -9.64
N PHE A 279 7.38 20.65 -9.28
CA PHE A 279 5.94 20.43 -9.11
C PHE A 279 5.43 20.99 -7.78
N PRO A 280 4.11 21.23 -7.64
CA PRO A 280 3.49 21.58 -6.36
C PRO A 280 3.80 20.54 -5.28
N ALA A 281 3.70 20.96 -4.01
CA ALA A 281 4.06 20.08 -2.90
C ALA A 281 3.07 18.91 -2.78
N ILE A 282 3.60 17.70 -2.70
CA ILE A 282 2.85 16.45 -2.55
C ILE A 282 3.21 15.84 -1.19
N THR A 283 2.20 15.48 -0.40
CA THR A 283 2.43 14.73 0.84
C THR A 283 2.72 13.28 0.52
N VAL A 284 3.91 12.81 0.89
CA VAL A 284 4.34 11.42 0.68
C VAL A 284 3.79 10.53 1.78
N GLN A 285 3.32 9.34 1.42
CA GLN A 285 2.89 8.30 2.35
C GLN A 285 3.89 7.13 2.38
N SER A 286 3.89 6.37 3.46
CA SER A 286 4.70 5.15 3.54
C SER A 286 4.27 4.17 2.45
N GLY A 287 5.24 3.62 1.71
CA GLY A 287 4.99 2.73 0.58
C GLY A 287 4.71 3.42 -0.75
N ASP A 288 4.68 4.76 -0.81
CA ASP A 288 4.63 5.49 -2.09
C ASP A 288 5.89 5.18 -2.92
N ARG A 289 5.70 5.04 -4.23
CA ARG A 289 6.81 4.82 -5.17
C ARG A 289 6.70 5.74 -6.38
N PHE A 290 7.82 6.36 -6.74
CA PHE A 290 7.95 7.06 -8.01
C PHE A 290 8.27 6.05 -9.11
N ARG A 291 7.49 6.09 -10.20
CA ARG A 291 7.65 5.21 -11.35
C ARG A 291 7.61 6.00 -12.64
N THR A 292 8.46 5.61 -13.57
CA THR A 292 8.55 6.16 -14.94
C THR A 292 9.33 5.16 -15.78
N ILE A 293 9.25 5.28 -17.09
CA ILE A 293 10.33 4.82 -17.98
C ILE A 293 11.11 6.07 -18.39
N ILE A 294 12.43 5.95 -18.48
CA ILE A 294 13.29 6.98 -19.08
C ILE A 294 13.81 6.46 -20.41
N ASN A 295 13.83 7.32 -21.42
CA ASN A 295 14.34 7.00 -22.75
C ASN A 295 14.70 8.27 -23.55
N CYS A 296 15.54 8.13 -24.58
CA CYS A 296 15.64 9.14 -25.65
C CYS A 296 14.47 8.99 -26.64
N GLN A 297 13.97 10.10 -27.19
CA GLN A 297 12.94 10.04 -28.23
C GLN A 297 13.45 9.30 -29.47
N TYR A 298 12.57 8.55 -30.14
CA TYR A 298 12.87 7.95 -31.45
C TYR A 298 13.56 8.95 -32.41
N ASP A 299 14.61 8.49 -33.10
CA ASP A 299 15.49 9.26 -34.01
C ASP A 299 16.35 10.36 -33.35
N ALA A 300 16.32 10.55 -32.03
CA ALA A 300 17.25 11.41 -31.31
C ALA A 300 18.63 10.76 -31.11
N LYS A 301 19.28 10.34 -32.21
CA LYS A 301 20.47 9.46 -32.23
C LYS A 301 21.71 9.98 -31.49
N SER A 302 21.75 11.28 -31.21
CA SER A 302 22.84 11.92 -30.49
C SER A 302 22.50 12.19 -29.02
N CYS A 303 21.28 11.85 -28.58
CA CYS A 303 20.80 12.05 -27.22
C CYS A 303 21.72 11.35 -26.21
N ASN A 304 22.21 12.12 -25.25
CA ASN A 304 23.02 11.66 -24.14
C ASN A 304 22.75 12.56 -22.93
N VAL A 305 21.94 12.06 -21.99
CA VAL A 305 21.41 12.87 -20.90
C VAL A 305 21.52 12.16 -19.56
N THR A 306 21.42 12.94 -18.51
CA THR A 306 21.24 12.47 -17.15
C THR A 306 19.86 12.91 -16.66
N PHE A 307 19.00 11.93 -16.41
CA PHE A 307 17.74 12.09 -15.70
C PHE A 307 18.03 12.15 -14.20
N ARG A 308 17.36 13.07 -13.49
CA ARG A 308 17.48 13.18 -12.03
C ARG A 308 16.13 13.49 -11.42
N LEU A 309 15.78 12.74 -10.37
CA LEU A 309 14.68 13.07 -9.49
C LEU A 309 15.26 13.77 -8.26
N ASP A 310 14.94 15.06 -8.12
CA ASP A 310 15.21 15.82 -6.91
C ASP A 310 13.92 16.06 -6.14
N TYR A 311 14.06 16.50 -4.89
CA TYR A 311 12.96 17.01 -4.08
C TYR A 311 13.42 18.22 -3.28
N LYS A 312 12.48 19.11 -3.01
CA LYS A 312 12.68 20.27 -2.14
C LYS A 312 11.84 20.13 -0.89
N ILE A 313 12.48 20.31 0.26
CA ILE A 313 11.84 20.34 1.57
C ILE A 313 12.49 21.43 2.41
N ASN A 314 11.68 22.23 3.11
CA ASN A 314 12.16 23.37 3.92
C ASN A 314 13.12 24.29 3.15
N GLY A 315 12.83 24.55 1.87
CA GLY A 315 13.64 25.38 0.99
C GLY A 315 14.89 24.72 0.40
N SER A 316 15.31 23.56 0.90
CA SER A 316 16.53 22.87 0.49
C SER A 316 16.24 21.79 -0.57
N VAL A 317 16.99 21.81 -1.68
CA VAL A 317 16.90 20.80 -2.74
C VAL A 317 17.87 19.66 -2.44
N LYS A 318 17.42 18.42 -2.64
CA LYS A 318 18.20 17.20 -2.48
C LYS A 318 17.90 16.23 -3.62
N THR A 319 18.91 15.51 -4.08
CA THR A 319 18.75 14.44 -5.08
C THR A 319 18.30 13.15 -4.43
N LEU A 320 17.25 12.53 -4.98
CA LEU A 320 16.83 11.18 -4.60
C LEU A 320 17.57 10.13 -5.41
N ALA A 321 17.62 10.30 -6.73
CA ALA A 321 18.25 9.36 -7.65
C ALA A 321 18.58 10.04 -8.98
N SER A 322 19.52 9.43 -9.71
CA SER A 322 19.98 9.89 -11.02
C SER A 322 20.24 8.68 -11.92
N TRP A 323 19.94 8.82 -13.21
CA TRP A 323 20.08 7.78 -14.22
C TRP A 323 20.62 8.40 -15.50
N GLN A 324 21.57 7.72 -16.14
CA GLN A 324 22.10 8.15 -17.43
C GLN A 324 21.34 7.40 -18.54
N GLU A 325 21.06 8.12 -19.62
CA GLU A 325 20.44 7.61 -20.84
C GLU A 325 21.27 8.04 -22.04
N VAL A 326 21.58 7.10 -22.95
CA VAL A 326 22.11 7.43 -24.28
C VAL A 326 21.30 6.70 -25.35
N TYR A 327 21.37 7.17 -26.59
CA TYR A 327 20.65 6.51 -27.68
C TYR A 327 21.33 5.17 -28.07
N GLU A 328 20.99 4.06 -27.41
CA GLU A 328 21.46 2.68 -27.72
C GLU A 328 20.40 1.63 -28.15
N GLY A 329 19.14 2.01 -28.31
CA GLY A 329 18.02 1.11 -28.64
C GLY A 329 17.31 0.54 -27.41
N SER A 330 17.67 0.96 -26.20
CA SER A 330 17.10 0.49 -24.93
C SER A 330 16.28 1.59 -24.25
N TYR A 331 15.62 1.24 -23.15
CA TYR A 331 14.91 2.16 -22.27
C TYR A 331 14.91 1.56 -20.87
N TYR A 332 14.82 2.41 -19.84
CA TYR A 332 15.01 1.95 -18.46
C TYR A 332 13.77 2.21 -17.60
N PRO A 333 13.11 1.16 -17.09
CA PRO A 333 12.08 1.33 -16.09
C PRO A 333 12.72 1.76 -14.76
N VAL A 334 12.15 2.79 -14.17
CA VAL A 334 12.52 3.32 -12.86
C VAL A 334 11.40 3.01 -11.87
N ASP A 335 11.76 2.44 -10.72
CA ASP A 335 10.84 2.20 -9.61
C ASP A 335 11.54 2.55 -8.29
N LEU A 336 11.29 3.75 -7.77
CA LEU A 336 11.99 4.30 -6.62
C LEU A 336 11.08 4.35 -5.39
N ASP A 337 11.56 3.82 -4.26
CA ASP A 337 10.85 3.89 -2.97
C ASP A 337 10.96 5.29 -2.36
N LEU A 338 9.81 5.90 -2.06
CA LEU A 338 9.72 7.24 -1.45
C LEU A 338 9.48 7.18 0.06
N SER A 339 9.44 5.99 0.67
CA SER A 339 9.10 5.80 2.09
C SER A 339 10.00 6.58 3.05
N GLY A 340 11.24 6.88 2.66
CA GLY A 340 12.14 7.75 3.43
C GLY A 340 11.66 9.21 3.59
N LEU A 341 10.67 9.62 2.79
CA LEU A 341 10.03 10.94 2.83
C LEU A 341 8.61 10.89 3.42
N ALA A 342 8.16 9.74 3.94
CA ALA A 342 6.80 9.58 4.45
C ALA A 342 6.43 10.62 5.51
N GLY A 343 5.23 11.21 5.37
CA GLY A 343 4.71 12.27 6.22
C GLY A 343 5.18 13.68 5.84
N GLN A 344 6.15 13.82 4.94
CA GLN A 344 6.64 15.13 4.49
C GLN A 344 5.84 15.64 3.29
N SER A 345 5.64 16.96 3.24
CA SER A 345 5.15 17.66 2.05
C SER A 345 6.36 18.10 1.21
N VAL A 346 6.51 17.52 0.02
CA VAL A 346 7.72 17.69 -0.81
C VAL A 346 7.37 18.19 -2.20
N ASN A 347 8.12 19.16 -2.71
CA ASN A 347 8.06 19.50 -4.13
C ASN A 347 9.02 18.57 -4.88
N PHE A 348 8.50 17.67 -5.70
CA PHE A 348 9.34 16.87 -6.59
C PHE A 348 9.81 17.71 -7.77
N ILE A 349 11.03 17.45 -8.21
CA ILE A 349 11.67 18.17 -9.32
C ILE A 349 12.19 17.13 -10.31
N LEU A 350 11.63 17.13 -11.51
CA LEU A 350 12.15 16.34 -12.62
C LEU A 350 13.21 17.17 -13.33
N THR A 351 14.44 16.66 -13.42
CA THR A 351 15.56 17.34 -14.09
C THR A 351 16.15 16.46 -15.19
N VAL A 352 16.42 17.07 -16.34
CA VAL A 352 17.24 16.47 -17.40
C VAL A 352 18.42 17.37 -17.68
N SER A 353 19.63 16.82 -17.66
CA SER A 353 20.87 17.51 -17.99
C SER A 353 21.53 16.85 -19.21
N ALA A 354 21.97 17.65 -20.17
CA ALA A 354 22.77 17.18 -21.30
C ALA A 354 24.17 16.76 -20.79
N ASN A 355 24.70 15.66 -21.31
CA ASN A 355 26.06 15.19 -21.03
C ASN A 355 26.99 15.55 -22.19
N GLY A 356 27.18 16.84 -22.44
CA GLY A 356 27.92 17.32 -23.62
C GLY A 356 27.34 18.59 -24.21
N GLY A 357 27.62 18.81 -25.50
CA GLY A 357 27.16 19.97 -26.28
C GLY A 357 25.76 19.77 -26.87
N ASN A 358 25.50 20.41 -28.02
CA ASN A 358 24.19 20.41 -28.68
C ASN A 358 23.93 19.05 -29.37
N SER A 359 23.34 18.10 -28.64
CA SER A 359 23.18 16.70 -29.07
C SER A 359 21.77 16.32 -29.54
N ASN A 360 20.86 17.27 -29.78
CA ASN A 360 19.43 16.96 -29.97
C ASN A 360 18.92 16.07 -28.83
N ASP A 361 19.07 16.54 -27.60
CA ASP A 361 18.77 15.80 -26.36
C ASP A 361 17.27 15.74 -26.06
N TYR A 362 16.50 15.13 -26.97
CA TYR A 362 15.08 14.86 -26.81
C TYR A 362 14.89 13.71 -25.83
N ALA A 363 14.66 14.04 -24.57
CA ALA A 363 14.58 13.09 -23.47
C ALA A 363 13.15 12.92 -22.98
N ILE A 364 12.67 11.69 -22.83
CA ILE A 364 11.30 11.38 -22.44
C ILE A 364 11.27 10.81 -21.02
N TRP A 365 10.48 11.43 -20.15
CA TRP A 365 9.92 10.76 -18.98
C TRP A 365 8.59 10.14 -19.40
N LEU A 366 8.56 8.83 -19.62
CA LEU A 366 7.34 8.11 -20.02
C LEU A 366 6.54 7.71 -18.78
N ASN A 367 5.28 8.14 -18.74
CA ASN A 367 4.35 7.93 -17.63
C ASN A 367 4.96 8.17 -16.24
N PRO A 368 5.58 9.34 -15.95
CA PRO A 368 6.07 9.64 -14.61
C PRO A 368 4.90 9.81 -13.65
N HIS A 369 4.86 9.01 -12.58
CA HIS A 369 3.79 9.03 -11.59
C HIS A 369 4.25 8.56 -10.20
N ILE A 370 3.46 8.88 -9.18
CA ILE A 370 3.56 8.30 -7.84
C ILE A 370 2.45 7.24 -7.72
N ILE A 371 2.84 5.98 -7.52
CA ILE A 371 1.91 4.94 -7.08
C ILE A 371 1.81 4.98 -5.56
N ARG A 372 0.58 4.97 -5.07
CA ARG A 372 0.25 4.86 -3.66
C ARG A 372 -0.49 3.58 -3.37
N GLN A 373 -0.11 3.01 -2.24
CA GLN A 373 -0.72 1.85 -1.66
C GLN A 373 -2.11 2.15 -1.07
N GLY A 374 -3.10 1.30 -1.36
CA GLY A 374 -4.44 1.39 -0.80
C GLY A 374 -5.52 1.55 -1.87
N ASN A 375 -6.75 1.75 -1.41
CA ASN A 375 -7.84 2.12 -2.31
C ASN A 375 -7.74 3.61 -2.64
N PRO A 376 -8.08 4.02 -3.89
CA PRO A 376 -8.17 5.44 -4.21
C PRO A 376 -9.18 6.10 -3.26
N PRO A 377 -8.94 7.36 -2.84
CA PRO A 377 -9.95 8.10 -2.11
C PRO A 377 -11.23 8.18 -2.96
N PRO A 378 -12.42 8.12 -2.33
CA PRO A 378 -13.67 8.26 -3.07
C PRO A 378 -13.59 9.55 -3.91
N PRO A 379 -14.03 9.52 -5.18
CA PRO A 379 -14.07 10.72 -6.00
C PRO A 379 -14.77 11.81 -5.21
N SER A 380 -14.21 13.02 -5.19
CA SER A 380 -14.91 14.16 -4.64
C SER A 380 -16.20 14.33 -5.44
N THR A 381 -17.32 13.85 -4.89
CA THR A 381 -18.64 14.20 -5.41
C THR A 381 -18.71 15.72 -5.32
N SER A 382 -18.72 16.39 -6.46
CA SER A 382 -19.09 17.79 -6.50
C SER A 382 -20.53 17.85 -5.99
N THR A 383 -20.70 18.26 -4.75
CA THR A 383 -22.00 18.68 -4.25
C THR A 383 -22.37 19.87 -5.10
N GLN A 384 -23.14 19.66 -6.18
CA GLN A 384 -23.77 20.75 -6.90
C GLN A 384 -24.56 21.52 -5.84
N THR A 385 -24.11 22.73 -5.53
CA THR A 385 -24.90 23.67 -4.74
C THR A 385 -26.25 23.76 -5.45
N PRO A 386 -27.38 23.42 -4.80
CA PRO A 386 -28.67 23.53 -5.44
C PRO A 386 -28.80 24.97 -5.95
N THR A 387 -28.97 25.09 -7.27
CA THR A 387 -29.24 26.37 -7.94
C THR A 387 -30.33 27.07 -7.14
N ALA A 388 -30.03 28.27 -6.66
CA ALA A 388 -30.98 29.08 -5.93
C ALA A 388 -32.28 29.14 -6.75
N THR A 389 -33.35 28.56 -6.19
CA THR A 389 -34.68 28.71 -6.75
C THR A 389 -35.00 30.19 -6.72
N ILE A 390 -35.09 30.80 -7.89
CA ILE A 390 -35.56 32.18 -8.05
C ILE A 390 -36.97 32.25 -7.47
N THR A 391 -37.09 32.85 -6.29
CA THR A 391 -38.38 33.23 -5.70
C THR A 391 -39.04 34.21 -6.67
N PRO A 392 -40.23 33.92 -7.23
CA PRO A 392 -40.93 34.87 -8.08
C PRO A 392 -41.28 36.11 -7.25
N THR A 393 -40.76 37.27 -7.67
CA THR A 393 -41.13 38.57 -7.11
C THR A 393 -42.61 38.81 -7.41
N VAL A 394 -43.40 38.99 -6.35
CA VAL A 394 -44.82 39.36 -6.44
C VAL A 394 -44.92 40.75 -7.10
N THR A 395 -45.44 40.78 -8.33
CA THR A 395 -45.86 42.01 -9.00
C THR A 395 -47.06 42.59 -8.27
N ILE A 396 -46.88 43.75 -7.64
CA ILE A 396 -47.98 44.54 -7.09
C ILE A 396 -48.66 45.29 -8.23
N THR A 397 -49.95 44.99 -8.40
CA THR A 397 -50.93 45.62 -9.31
C THR A 397 -51.02 47.14 -9.07
N PRO A 398 -51.09 47.97 -10.13
CA PRO A 398 -51.21 49.42 -10.01
C PRO A 398 -52.64 49.88 -9.70
N THR A 399 -52.78 50.83 -8.77
CA THR A 399 -54.00 51.61 -8.52
C THR A 399 -53.96 52.94 -9.30
N SER A 400 -55.12 53.29 -9.88
CA SER A 400 -55.40 54.35 -10.85
C SER A 400 -55.14 55.80 -10.40
N THR A 401 -54.66 56.65 -11.32
CA THR A 401 -54.89 58.11 -11.31
C THR A 401 -55.12 58.62 -12.75
N ALA A 402 -55.95 59.66 -12.86
CA ALA A 402 -56.77 60.04 -14.00
C ALA A 402 -56.08 60.76 -15.20
N THR A 403 -56.61 60.43 -16.38
CA THR A 403 -57.04 61.26 -17.53
C THR A 403 -56.39 62.62 -17.84
N SER A 404 -55.83 62.73 -19.04
CA SER A 404 -56.20 63.69 -20.11
C SER A 404 -55.38 63.33 -21.38
N THR A 405 -55.74 63.52 -22.65
CA THR A 405 -56.94 63.92 -23.42
C THR A 405 -56.49 63.82 -24.90
N VAL A 406 -57.25 63.10 -25.76
CA VAL A 406 -57.36 63.06 -27.28
C VAL A 406 -56.07 63.10 -28.16
N THR A 407 -55.75 62.10 -29.03
CA THR A 407 -56.35 61.76 -30.38
C THR A 407 -55.71 62.55 -31.55
N PRO A 408 -55.55 62.07 -32.81
CA PRO A 408 -55.42 60.69 -33.37
C PRO A 408 -54.46 60.51 -34.59
N THR A 409 -54.45 59.29 -35.19
CA THR A 409 -54.34 58.99 -36.66
C THR A 409 -52.93 58.80 -37.28
N PRO A 410 -52.72 57.96 -38.33
CA PRO A 410 -53.21 56.60 -38.62
C PRO A 410 -52.13 55.57 -39.11
N THR A 411 -52.49 54.29 -39.01
CA THR A 411 -52.29 53.13 -39.90
C THR A 411 -51.56 53.27 -41.25
N GLN A 412 -50.67 52.30 -41.57
CA GLN A 412 -50.65 51.44 -42.80
C GLN A 412 -49.85 50.15 -42.45
N THR A 413 -50.44 48.96 -42.34
CA THR A 413 -50.93 48.00 -43.37
C THR A 413 -49.83 47.25 -44.14
N SER A 414 -49.94 45.93 -44.03
CA SER A 414 -49.19 44.78 -44.57
C SER A 414 -48.85 44.78 -46.05
N THR A 415 -47.83 44.00 -46.42
CA THR A 415 -47.93 42.99 -47.52
C THR A 415 -46.85 41.90 -47.35
N PRO A 416 -47.21 40.60 -47.42
CA PRO A 416 -46.28 39.48 -47.60
C PRO A 416 -46.23 39.06 -49.07
N THR A 417 -45.11 38.52 -49.56
CA THR A 417 -45.11 37.78 -50.83
C THR A 417 -44.09 36.65 -50.78
N SER A 418 -44.62 35.46 -51.04
CA SER A 418 -43.95 34.17 -51.20
C SER A 418 -43.69 33.85 -52.67
N THR A 419 -42.93 32.77 -52.90
CA THR A 419 -42.98 31.81 -54.05
C THR A 419 -41.94 32.07 -55.18
N PRO A 420 -41.60 31.07 -56.03
CA PRO A 420 -40.65 29.96 -55.82
C PRO A 420 -39.57 29.82 -56.94
N THR A 421 -38.79 28.73 -56.85
CA THR A 421 -37.71 28.14 -57.68
C THR A 421 -37.95 28.06 -59.21
N PRO A 422 -36.91 27.82 -60.06
CA PRO A 422 -36.12 26.56 -60.13
C PRO A 422 -34.63 26.67 -59.78
#